data_AF-A0A0D0S4R5-F1
#
_entry.id   AF-A0A0D0S4R5-F1
#
_cell.length_a   1.000
_cell.length_b   1.000
_cell.length_c   1.000
_cell.angle_alpha   90.00
_cell.angle_beta   90.00
_cell.angle_gamma   90.00
#
_symmetry.space_group_name_H-M   'P 1'
#
loop_
_entity.id
_entity.type
_entity.pdbx_description
1 polymer ?
#
loop_
_entity_poly.entity_id
_entity_poly.type
_entity_poly.pdbx_seq_one_letter_code
_entity_poly.pdbx_strand_id
1 'polypeptide(L)'
;MFEPEYRNPDAFRGLEGFSHLWILWKFDVPRKEDTWSATVKPPRLGGNKRMGVFATRSPFRPNEIGLSCVKLEQIEFTEDDGPVLTVSGADLMNGTAIYDVKPYLAYTDSRPNAVSGFADDVLDYELHVEFPDNWLEMIPVEKRQTIIDTLKQDPRPSYHDRADRIYGVEFAGFDVRFKVNDGVLHVVEVEKLNGRFKKDAEPVE
;
A
#
# COMPACT_ATOMS: atom_id res chain seq x y z
N MET A 1 -10.80 -12.42 8.62
CA MET A 1 -11.46 -13.49 9.38
C MET A 1 -10.41 -14.53 9.70
N PHE A 2 -10.38 -15.04 10.94
CA PHE A 2 -9.44 -16.10 11.31
C PHE A 2 -9.95 -17.47 10.81
N GLU A 3 -9.03 -18.37 10.48
CA GLU A 3 -9.39 -19.76 10.17
C GLU A 3 -10.07 -20.40 11.40
N PRO A 4 -11.05 -21.31 11.22
CA PRO A 4 -11.86 -21.85 12.29
C PRO A 4 -11.08 -22.34 13.52
N GLU A 5 -9.93 -23.00 13.32
CA GLU A 5 -9.07 -23.50 14.39
C GLU A 5 -8.44 -22.41 15.28
N TYR A 6 -8.36 -21.16 14.81
CA TYR A 6 -7.80 -20.03 15.54
C TYR A 6 -8.87 -19.11 16.14
N ARG A 7 -10.16 -19.41 15.98
CA ARG A 7 -11.26 -18.58 16.48
C ARG A 7 -11.53 -18.70 17.99
N ASN A 8 -10.57 -19.19 18.77
CA ASN A 8 -10.71 -19.26 20.23
C ASN A 8 -10.58 -17.85 20.86
N PRO A 9 -11.59 -17.33 21.58
CA PRO A 9 -11.52 -16.01 22.23
C PRO A 9 -10.35 -15.84 23.20
N ASP A 10 -9.87 -16.92 23.82
CA ASP A 10 -8.72 -16.88 24.71
C ASP A 10 -7.45 -16.39 24.00
N ALA A 11 -7.32 -16.60 22.69
CA ALA A 11 -6.17 -16.14 21.90
C ALA A 11 -6.12 -14.61 21.72
N PHE A 12 -7.23 -13.92 22.00
CA PHE A 12 -7.38 -12.47 21.80
C PHE A 12 -7.45 -11.69 23.13
N ARG A 13 -7.50 -12.39 24.26
CA ARG A 13 -7.61 -11.76 25.58
C ARG A 13 -6.45 -10.81 25.84
N GLY A 14 -6.75 -9.53 26.12
CA GLY A 14 -5.76 -8.50 26.44
C GLY A 14 -5.17 -7.81 25.21
N LEU A 15 -5.56 -8.21 23.99
CA LEU A 15 -5.12 -7.57 22.75
C LEU A 15 -5.65 -6.13 22.65
N GLU A 16 -6.82 -5.85 23.24
CA GLU A 16 -7.42 -4.52 23.36
C GLU A 16 -6.57 -3.52 24.16
N GLY A 17 -5.59 -4.00 24.93
CA GLY A 17 -4.63 -3.18 25.64
C GLY A 17 -3.58 -2.51 24.73
N PHE A 18 -3.53 -2.85 23.44
CA PHE A 18 -2.56 -2.35 22.48
C PHE A 18 -3.23 -1.51 21.40
N SER A 19 -2.61 -0.37 21.06
CA SER A 19 -3.11 0.50 19.97
C SER A 19 -2.62 0.07 18.59
N HIS A 20 -1.51 -0.67 18.51
CA HIS A 20 -0.89 -1.08 17.25
C HIS A 20 -0.48 -2.55 17.29
N LEU A 21 -0.52 -3.18 16.12
CA LEU A 21 -0.19 -4.58 15.93
C LEU A 21 0.82 -4.74 14.79
N TRP A 22 1.70 -5.72 14.91
CA TRP A 22 2.41 -6.31 13.77
C TRP A 22 1.54 -7.39 13.13
N ILE A 23 1.41 -7.31 11.82
CA ILE A 23 0.76 -8.32 10.98
C ILE A 23 1.80 -8.92 10.05
N LEU A 24 1.97 -10.24 10.10
CA LEU A 24 2.72 -10.99 9.08
C LEU A 24 1.75 -11.58 8.09
N TRP A 25 2.05 -11.47 6.81
CA TRP A 25 1.12 -11.84 5.73
C TRP A 25 1.86 -12.27 4.48
N LYS A 26 1.16 -12.89 3.51
CA LYS A 26 1.77 -13.38 2.28
C LYS A 26 1.62 -12.39 1.12
N PHE A 27 2.72 -12.02 0.46
CA PHE A 27 2.63 -11.33 -0.83
C PHE A 27 1.95 -12.24 -1.88
N ASP A 28 0.98 -11.69 -2.58
CA ASP A 28 0.40 -12.30 -3.77
C ASP A 28 1.18 -11.84 -5.01
N VAL A 29 2.24 -12.59 -5.34
CA VAL A 29 3.07 -12.32 -6.52
C VAL A 29 3.03 -13.49 -7.49
N PRO A 30 2.80 -13.22 -8.80
CA PRO A 30 2.91 -14.26 -9.81
C PRO A 30 4.38 -14.67 -9.93
N ARG A 31 4.71 -15.89 -9.47
CA ARG A 31 6.00 -16.50 -9.76
C ARG A 31 5.97 -17.06 -11.18
N LYS A 32 6.93 -16.65 -12.02
CA LYS A 32 7.41 -17.57 -13.05
C LYS A 32 8.18 -18.65 -12.30
N GLU A 33 7.78 -19.90 -12.46
CA GLU A 33 8.47 -21.04 -11.86
C GLU A 33 9.99 -20.92 -12.10
N ASP A 34 10.78 -21.22 -11.07
CA ASP A 34 12.25 -21.34 -11.08
C ASP A 34 13.16 -20.12 -11.25
N THR A 35 12.70 -18.87 -11.10
CA THR A 35 13.62 -17.71 -11.14
C THR A 35 13.53 -16.79 -9.93
N TRP A 36 14.04 -17.27 -8.79
CA TRP A 36 14.47 -16.35 -7.74
C TRP A 36 15.61 -15.47 -8.25
N SER A 37 15.53 -14.16 -8.01
CA SER A 37 16.61 -13.22 -8.29
C SER A 37 17.16 -12.66 -6.98
N ALA A 38 18.49 -12.60 -6.85
CA ALA A 38 19.15 -11.99 -5.70
C ALA A 38 18.98 -10.47 -5.62
N THR A 39 18.52 -9.83 -6.70
CA THR A 39 18.34 -8.38 -6.78
C THR A 39 17.00 -8.01 -7.42
N VAL A 40 16.49 -6.83 -7.08
CA VAL A 40 15.30 -6.21 -7.66
C VAL A 40 15.60 -4.78 -8.08
N LYS A 41 14.67 -4.13 -8.77
CA LYS A 41 14.74 -2.73 -9.16
C LYS A 41 13.69 -1.95 -8.36
N PRO A 42 14.04 -1.35 -7.20
CA PRO A 42 13.10 -0.57 -6.42
C PRO A 42 12.55 0.61 -7.23
N PRO A 43 11.24 0.86 -7.22
CA PRO A 43 10.65 2.01 -7.90
C PRO A 43 11.29 3.34 -7.47
N ARG A 44 11.59 3.48 -6.16
CA ARG A 44 12.24 4.66 -5.56
C ARG A 44 13.63 4.99 -6.11
N LEU A 45 14.28 4.05 -6.82
CA LEU A 45 15.56 4.27 -7.48
C LEU A 45 15.40 4.43 -9.00
N GLY A 46 14.23 4.88 -9.44
CA GLY A 46 13.89 5.12 -10.86
C GLY A 46 13.92 3.86 -11.72
N GLY A 47 13.84 2.65 -11.11
CA GLY A 47 13.83 1.38 -11.85
C GLY A 47 15.13 1.01 -12.60
N ASN A 48 16.15 1.87 -12.56
CA ASN A 48 17.39 1.69 -13.31
C ASN A 48 18.49 1.05 -12.47
N LYS A 49 18.49 1.29 -11.15
CA LYS A 49 19.44 0.70 -10.22
C LYS A 49 18.88 -0.58 -9.59
N ARG A 50 19.67 -1.66 -9.64
CA ARG A 50 19.36 -2.91 -8.95
C ARG A 50 19.88 -2.85 -7.50
N MET A 51 19.09 -3.39 -6.58
CA MET A 51 19.43 -3.54 -5.17
C MET A 51 19.22 -4.99 -4.74
N GLY A 52 20.04 -5.48 -3.80
CA GLY A 52 19.86 -6.81 -3.22
C GLY A 52 18.48 -6.94 -2.59
N VAL A 53 17.80 -8.08 -2.75
CA VAL A 53 16.41 -8.24 -2.27
C VAL A 53 16.26 -7.94 -0.78
N PHE A 54 17.25 -8.35 0.03
CA PHE A 54 17.27 -8.13 1.48
C PHE A 54 17.53 -6.68 1.89
N ALA A 55 18.08 -5.86 1.00
CA ALA A 55 18.21 -4.41 1.20
C ALA A 55 16.94 -3.64 0.80
N THR A 56 15.86 -4.33 0.43
CA THR A 56 14.59 -3.71 -0.02
C THR A 56 13.41 -4.31 0.74
N ARG A 57 12.21 -3.77 0.50
CA ARG A 57 10.92 -4.37 0.91
C ARG A 57 10.13 -4.93 -0.28
N SER A 58 10.83 -5.33 -1.36
CA SER A 58 10.18 -5.93 -2.53
C SER A 58 9.42 -7.20 -2.16
N PRO A 59 8.28 -7.50 -2.82
CA PRO A 59 7.53 -8.73 -2.60
C PRO A 59 8.23 -9.97 -3.19
N PHE A 60 9.11 -9.79 -4.19
CA PHE A 60 9.91 -10.85 -4.80
C PHE A 60 11.10 -11.25 -3.89
N ARG A 61 10.86 -12.12 -2.91
CA ARG A 61 11.84 -12.59 -1.91
C ARG A 61 11.77 -14.12 -1.78
N PRO A 62 12.77 -14.79 -1.16
CA PRO A 62 12.70 -16.23 -0.92
C PRO A 62 11.43 -16.64 -0.16
N ASN A 63 11.16 -15.95 0.95
CA ASN A 63 9.92 -16.04 1.73
C ASN A 63 9.09 -14.79 1.45
N GLU A 64 7.91 -14.98 0.89
CA GLU A 64 6.97 -13.94 0.48
C GLU A 64 6.22 -13.34 1.67
N ILE A 65 6.93 -13.06 2.76
CA ILE A 65 6.35 -12.54 3.98
C ILE A 65 6.42 -11.02 3.95
N GLY A 66 5.25 -10.39 3.96
CA GLY A 66 5.07 -8.98 4.26
C GLY A 66 4.93 -8.74 5.77
N LEU A 67 5.19 -7.50 6.18
CA LEU A 67 5.11 -7.05 7.56
C LEU A 67 4.49 -5.66 7.58
N SER A 68 3.36 -5.53 8.27
CA SER A 68 2.65 -4.26 8.42
C SER A 68 2.51 -3.90 9.90
N CYS A 69 2.84 -2.66 10.26
CA CYS A 69 2.46 -2.08 11.54
C CYS A 69 1.11 -1.40 11.34
N VAL A 70 0.06 -1.95 11.92
CA VAL A 70 -1.32 -1.45 11.75
C VAL A 70 -1.83 -0.90 13.08
N LYS A 71 -2.74 0.06 13.02
CA LYS A 71 -3.48 0.50 14.19
C LYS A 71 -4.67 -0.42 14.42
N LEU A 72 -4.84 -0.90 15.65
CA LEU A 72 -6.03 -1.65 16.06
C LEU A 72 -7.15 -0.64 16.35
N GLU A 73 -8.24 -0.74 15.61
CA GLU A 73 -9.43 0.10 15.81
C GLU A 73 -10.44 -0.60 16.71
N GLN A 74 -10.67 -1.90 16.49
CA GLN A 74 -11.68 -2.65 17.22
C GLN A 74 -11.44 -4.17 17.18
N ILE A 75 -11.91 -4.86 18.22
CA ILE A 75 -12.06 -6.31 18.28
C ILE A 75 -13.55 -6.62 18.44
N GLU A 76 -14.10 -7.41 17.54
CA GLU A 76 -15.50 -7.88 17.60
C GLU A 76 -15.52 -9.41 17.60
N PHE A 77 -16.53 -10.00 18.23
CA PHE A 77 -16.80 -11.43 18.18
C PHE A 77 -18.17 -11.63 17.55
N THR A 78 -18.21 -12.15 16.32
CA THR A 78 -19.43 -12.41 15.59
C THR A 78 -19.78 -13.91 15.64
N GLU A 79 -21.05 -14.25 15.48
CA GLU A 79 -21.51 -15.65 15.50
C GLU A 79 -20.93 -16.44 14.30
N ASP A 80 -20.90 -15.83 13.12
CA ASP A 80 -20.48 -16.50 11.88
C ASP A 80 -18.96 -16.50 11.67
N ASP A 81 -18.28 -15.43 12.06
CA ASP A 81 -16.86 -15.19 11.71
C ASP A 81 -15.93 -15.34 12.91
N GLY A 82 -16.48 -15.48 14.12
CA GLY A 82 -15.74 -15.49 15.37
C GLY A 82 -15.03 -14.15 15.62
N PRO A 83 -13.76 -14.14 16.02
CA PRO A 83 -13.01 -12.90 16.25
C PRO A 83 -12.72 -12.15 14.94
N VAL A 84 -13.06 -10.86 14.93
CA VAL A 84 -12.82 -9.92 13.83
C VAL A 84 -12.00 -8.75 14.37
N LEU A 85 -10.85 -8.49 13.73
CA LEU A 85 -10.01 -7.33 14.03
C LEU A 85 -10.22 -6.28 12.95
N THR A 86 -10.71 -5.11 13.35
CA THR A 86 -10.75 -3.92 12.49
C THR A 86 -9.46 -3.15 12.69
N VAL A 87 -8.72 -2.91 11.61
CA VAL A 87 -7.42 -2.23 11.64
C VAL A 87 -7.32 -1.15 10.57
N SER A 88 -6.46 -0.16 10.79
CA SER A 88 -6.12 0.87 9.81
C SER A 88 -4.61 0.92 9.54
N GLY A 89 -4.21 1.43 8.36
CA GLY A 89 -2.80 1.49 7.94
C GLY A 89 -2.22 0.19 7.37
N ALA A 90 -3.08 -0.78 7.02
CA ALA A 90 -2.67 -2.02 6.36
C ALA A 90 -2.42 -1.79 4.85
N ASP A 91 -1.36 -2.40 4.32
CA ASP A 91 -0.96 -2.39 2.91
C ASP A 91 -1.20 -3.76 2.25
N LEU A 92 -2.42 -4.28 2.38
CA LEU A 92 -2.82 -5.64 2.00
C LEU A 92 -3.92 -5.63 0.95
N MET A 93 -3.91 -6.61 0.03
CA MET A 93 -5.04 -6.85 -0.87
C MET A 93 -6.13 -7.65 -0.17
N ASN A 94 -7.38 -7.52 -0.62
CA ASN A 94 -8.47 -8.34 -0.11
C ASN A 94 -8.18 -9.84 -0.33
N GLY A 95 -8.43 -10.66 0.69
CA GLY A 95 -8.13 -12.10 0.66
C GLY A 95 -6.66 -12.47 0.90
N THR A 96 -5.80 -11.50 1.21
CA THR A 96 -4.40 -11.77 1.57
C THR A 96 -4.33 -12.66 2.80
N ALA A 97 -3.58 -13.76 2.71
CA ALA A 97 -3.36 -14.67 3.83
C ALA A 97 -2.54 -14.00 4.94
N ILE A 98 -3.03 -14.10 6.18
CA ILE A 98 -2.35 -13.63 7.39
C ILE A 98 -1.68 -14.82 8.07
N TYR A 99 -0.41 -14.66 8.42
CA TYR A 99 0.38 -15.68 9.11
C TYR A 99 0.49 -15.45 10.62
N ASP A 100 0.48 -14.20 11.07
CA ASP A 100 0.72 -13.88 12.48
C ASP A 100 0.18 -12.50 12.86
N VAL A 101 -0.18 -12.34 14.14
CA VAL A 101 -0.63 -11.09 14.76
C VAL A 101 0.09 -10.93 16.10
N LYS A 102 0.80 -9.82 16.29
CA LYS A 102 1.53 -9.54 17.53
C LYS A 102 1.29 -8.11 17.99
N PRO A 103 1.30 -7.82 19.30
CA PRO A 103 1.30 -6.45 19.78
C PRO A 103 2.57 -5.72 19.31
N TYR A 104 2.42 -4.48 18.86
CA TYR A 104 3.54 -3.57 18.64
C TYR A 104 3.95 -2.97 19.99
N LEU A 105 5.21 -3.13 20.37
CA LEU A 105 5.74 -2.66 21.65
C LEU A 105 6.73 -1.52 21.40
N ALA A 106 6.31 -0.28 21.62
CA ALA A 106 7.12 0.90 21.28
C ALA A 106 8.53 0.87 21.90
N TYR A 107 8.70 0.35 23.12
CA TYR A 107 9.99 0.27 23.79
C TYR A 107 10.97 -0.71 23.13
N THR A 108 10.48 -1.80 22.49
CA THR A 108 11.33 -2.75 21.76
C THR A 108 11.41 -2.45 20.27
N ASP A 109 10.29 -2.04 19.67
CA ASP A 109 10.10 -2.03 18.22
C ASP A 109 10.37 -0.66 17.61
N SER A 110 10.23 0.43 18.39
CA SER A 110 10.48 1.78 17.89
C SER A 110 11.97 2.09 17.88
N ARG A 111 12.49 2.49 16.72
CA ARG A 111 13.84 3.02 16.53
C ARG A 111 13.75 4.31 15.71
N PRO A 112 13.34 5.44 16.30
CA PRO A 112 13.11 6.69 15.57
C PRO A 112 14.36 7.23 14.84
N ASN A 113 15.55 6.86 15.33
CA ASN A 113 16.83 7.28 14.78
C ASN A 113 17.44 6.23 13.82
N ALA A 114 16.65 5.27 13.34
CA ALA A 114 17.14 4.29 12.37
C ALA A 114 17.47 4.98 11.04
N VAL A 115 18.59 4.61 10.43
CA VAL A 115 18.99 5.07 9.09
C VAL A 115 18.31 4.19 8.04
N SER A 116 17.63 4.79 7.05
CA SER A 116 16.88 4.07 5.99
C SER A 116 17.68 3.90 4.70
N GLY A 117 18.91 4.40 4.63
CA GLY A 117 19.80 4.25 3.49
C GLY A 117 19.25 4.97 2.26
N PHE A 118 19.20 4.30 1.10
CA PHE A 118 18.70 4.92 -0.14
C PHE A 118 17.23 5.34 -0.07
N ALA A 119 16.47 4.90 0.93
CA ALA A 119 15.12 5.38 1.15
C ALA A 119 15.10 6.80 1.75
N ASP A 120 16.13 7.18 2.52
CA ASP A 120 16.24 8.54 3.08
C ASP A 120 16.51 9.57 1.98
N ASP A 121 17.37 9.25 1.01
CA ASP A 121 17.72 10.12 -0.13
C ASP A 121 16.50 10.50 -0.99
N VAL A 122 15.38 9.79 -0.85
CA VAL A 122 14.15 9.95 -1.64
C VAL A 122 13.01 10.58 -0.82
N LEU A 123 13.16 10.73 0.51
CA LEU A 123 12.15 11.37 1.37
C LEU A 123 11.92 12.84 1.00
N ASP A 124 12.89 13.49 0.37
CA ASP A 124 12.81 14.90 -0.03
C ASP A 124 12.19 15.11 -1.42
N TYR A 125 11.81 14.04 -2.14
CA TYR A 125 11.16 14.16 -3.44
C TYR A 125 9.64 14.10 -3.28
N GLU A 126 9.03 15.28 -3.11
CA GLU A 126 7.58 15.47 -3.26
C GLU A 126 7.30 16.33 -4.49
N LEU A 127 6.29 15.94 -5.27
CA LEU A 127 5.78 16.80 -6.34
C LEU A 127 4.93 17.93 -5.75
N HIS A 128 5.06 19.13 -6.32
CA HIS A 128 4.05 20.16 -6.11
C HIS A 128 2.76 19.73 -6.82
N VAL A 129 1.65 19.63 -6.11
CA VAL A 129 0.37 19.20 -6.69
C VAL A 129 -0.50 20.41 -6.97
N GLU A 130 -0.78 20.65 -8.25
CA GLU A 130 -1.81 21.56 -8.71
C GLU A 130 -3.09 20.76 -8.96
N PHE A 131 -4.07 20.96 -8.07
CA PHE A 131 -5.37 20.32 -8.15
C PHE A 131 -6.44 21.41 -8.36
N PRO A 132 -6.88 21.66 -9.61
CA PRO A 132 -7.90 22.68 -9.89
C PRO A 132 -9.17 22.47 -9.08
N ASP A 133 -9.74 23.56 -8.55
CA ASP A 133 -10.91 23.51 -7.65
C ASP A 133 -12.10 22.78 -8.28
N ASN A 134 -12.35 22.96 -9.58
CA ASN A 134 -13.42 22.28 -10.30
C ASN A 134 -13.31 20.75 -10.24
N TRP A 135 -12.09 20.22 -10.17
CA TRP A 135 -11.85 18.79 -10.01
C TRP A 135 -11.80 18.36 -8.55
N LEU A 136 -11.20 19.18 -7.68
CA LEU A 136 -11.09 18.88 -6.26
C LEU A 136 -12.47 18.85 -5.58
N GLU A 137 -13.39 19.70 -6.04
CA GLU A 137 -14.77 19.76 -5.56
C GLU A 137 -15.55 18.47 -5.81
N MET A 138 -15.17 17.67 -6.82
CA MET A 138 -15.76 16.35 -7.08
C MET A 138 -15.36 15.30 -6.04
N ILE A 139 -14.26 15.52 -5.32
CA ILE A 139 -13.77 14.61 -4.28
C ILE A 139 -14.44 14.93 -2.94
N PRO A 140 -14.95 13.92 -2.21
CA PRO A 140 -15.50 14.11 -0.86
C PRO A 140 -14.50 14.81 0.07
N VAL A 141 -14.98 15.78 0.85
CA VAL A 141 -14.15 16.70 1.65
C VAL A 141 -13.17 15.94 2.53
N GLU A 142 -13.63 14.89 3.19
CA GLU A 142 -12.85 14.04 4.08
C GLU A 142 -11.73 13.25 3.40
N LYS A 143 -11.75 13.14 2.06
CA LYS A 143 -10.76 12.40 1.26
C LYS A 143 -9.79 13.30 0.49
N ARG A 144 -10.04 14.61 0.44
CA ARG A 144 -9.25 15.58 -0.36
C ARG A 144 -7.78 15.60 0.02
N GLN A 145 -7.47 15.61 1.31
CA GLN A 145 -6.07 15.63 1.76
C GLN A 145 -5.35 14.33 1.37
N THR A 146 -6.01 13.17 1.52
CA THR A 146 -5.44 11.87 1.19
C THR A 146 -5.07 11.74 -0.29
N ILE A 147 -5.92 12.22 -1.22
CA ILE A 147 -5.57 12.20 -2.64
C ILE A 147 -4.42 13.14 -2.95
N ILE A 148 -4.37 14.33 -2.34
CA ILE A 148 -3.25 15.27 -2.53
C ILE A 148 -1.95 14.63 -2.04
N ASP A 149 -1.94 14.04 -0.85
CA ASP A 149 -0.75 13.38 -0.30
C ASP A 149 -0.32 12.18 -1.16
N THR A 150 -1.28 11.44 -1.72
CA THR A 150 -1.00 10.35 -2.67
C THR A 150 -0.33 10.88 -3.94
N LEU A 151 -0.83 12.00 -4.50
CA LEU A 151 -0.27 12.61 -5.71
C LEU A 151 1.12 13.21 -5.48
N LYS A 152 1.39 13.78 -4.29
CA LYS A 152 2.71 14.31 -3.91
C LYS A 152 3.81 13.25 -3.95
N GLN A 153 3.46 12.00 -3.65
CA GLN A 153 4.38 10.86 -3.64
C GLN A 153 4.70 10.32 -5.03
N ASP A 154 4.31 11.03 -6.10
CA ASP A 154 4.51 10.68 -7.51
C ASP A 154 4.02 9.27 -7.86
N PRO A 155 2.70 9.07 -8.06
CA PRO A 155 2.13 7.75 -8.32
C PRO A 155 2.42 7.23 -9.74
N ARG A 156 3.28 7.91 -10.52
CA ARG A 156 3.67 7.42 -11.86
C ARG A 156 4.49 6.13 -11.73
N PRO A 157 4.35 5.19 -12.68
CA PRO A 157 5.29 4.08 -12.79
C PRO A 157 6.72 4.60 -12.99
N SER A 158 7.69 3.99 -12.31
CA SER A 158 9.12 4.38 -12.39
C SER A 158 9.74 4.24 -13.79
N TYR A 159 9.00 3.70 -14.76
CA TYR A 159 9.45 3.49 -16.13
C TYR A 159 8.62 4.35 -17.08
N HIS A 160 9.31 5.14 -17.90
CA HIS A 160 8.80 6.06 -18.91
C HIS A 160 8.38 7.44 -18.39
N ASP A 161 9.37 8.32 -18.26
CA ASP A 161 9.19 9.76 -18.11
C ASP A 161 9.03 10.37 -19.51
N ARG A 162 7.78 10.56 -19.97
CA ARG A 162 7.47 11.36 -21.15
C ARG A 162 6.56 12.49 -20.68
N ALA A 163 7.03 13.73 -20.80
CA ALA A 163 6.37 14.96 -20.33
C ALA A 163 4.88 15.05 -20.71
N ASP A 164 4.49 14.54 -21.88
CA ASP A 164 3.11 14.67 -22.38
C ASP A 164 2.17 13.53 -21.97
N ARG A 165 2.66 12.51 -21.27
CA ARG A 165 1.83 11.35 -20.93
C ARG A 165 0.86 11.71 -19.80
N ILE A 166 -0.41 11.41 -20.02
CA ILE A 166 -1.43 11.42 -18.96
C ILE A 166 -1.37 10.09 -18.23
N TYR A 167 -1.25 10.16 -16.91
CA TYR A 167 -1.33 9.02 -16.00
C TYR A 167 -2.66 9.07 -15.25
N GLY A 168 -3.12 7.92 -14.76
CA GLY A 168 -4.35 7.82 -13.97
C GLY A 168 -4.08 7.06 -12.69
N VAL A 169 -4.70 7.50 -11.60
CA VAL A 169 -4.75 6.76 -10.33
C VAL A 169 -6.20 6.58 -9.92
N GLU A 170 -6.59 5.33 -9.64
CA GLU A 170 -7.88 5.05 -9.03
C GLU A 170 -7.82 5.40 -7.54
N PHE A 171 -8.72 6.26 -7.10
CA PHE A 171 -8.81 6.67 -5.70
C PHE A 171 -10.26 6.80 -5.27
N ALA A 172 -10.66 6.02 -4.27
CA ALA A 172 -11.97 6.13 -3.62
C ALA A 172 -13.19 6.12 -4.59
N GLY A 173 -13.11 5.37 -5.70
CA GLY A 173 -14.14 5.31 -6.73
C GLY A 173 -14.05 6.42 -7.79
N PHE A 174 -12.91 7.09 -7.90
CA PHE A 174 -12.63 8.09 -8.92
C PHE A 174 -11.38 7.70 -9.71
N ASP A 175 -11.36 7.98 -11.01
CA ASP A 175 -10.15 7.99 -11.84
C ASP A 175 -9.61 9.43 -11.86
N VAL A 176 -8.46 9.66 -11.22
CA VAL A 176 -7.79 10.96 -11.17
C VAL A 176 -6.66 10.95 -12.18
N ARG A 177 -6.81 11.74 -13.24
CA ARG A 177 -5.82 11.83 -14.31
C ARG A 177 -4.96 13.07 -14.18
N PHE A 178 -3.66 12.90 -14.41
CA PHE A 178 -2.68 13.96 -14.19
C PHE A 178 -1.50 13.86 -15.16
N LYS A 179 -0.78 14.97 -15.29
CA LYS A 179 0.52 15.08 -15.96
C LYS A 179 1.57 15.58 -14.97
N VAL A 180 2.83 15.27 -15.22
CA VAL A 180 3.94 15.79 -14.40
C VAL A 180 4.96 16.46 -15.30
N ASN A 181 5.23 17.74 -15.03
CA ASN A 181 6.23 18.55 -15.73
C ASN A 181 7.06 19.31 -14.69
N ASP A 182 8.38 19.28 -14.80
CA ASP A 182 9.31 20.08 -13.98
C ASP A 182 9.05 20.00 -12.46
N GLY A 183 8.68 18.82 -11.94
CA GLY A 183 8.41 18.60 -10.51
C GLY A 183 7.01 19.04 -10.05
N VAL A 184 6.13 19.42 -10.98
CA VAL A 184 4.74 19.79 -10.72
C VAL A 184 3.81 18.74 -11.32
N LEU A 185 2.92 18.20 -10.48
CA LEU A 185 1.81 17.33 -10.88
C LEU A 185 0.57 18.19 -11.11
N HIS A 186 0.07 18.21 -12.34
CA HIS A 186 -1.17 18.90 -12.71
C HIS A 186 -2.30 17.89 -12.89
N VAL A 187 -3.34 17.97 -12.06
CA VAL A 187 -4.57 17.19 -12.27
C VAL A 187 -5.32 17.78 -13.45
N VAL A 188 -5.54 16.96 -14.48
CA VAL A 188 -6.18 17.39 -15.74
C VAL A 188 -7.63 16.94 -15.83
N GLU A 189 -8.03 15.88 -15.12
CA GLU A 189 -9.37 15.32 -15.18
C GLU A 189 -9.65 14.45 -13.94
N VAL A 190 -10.91 14.47 -13.47
CA VAL A 190 -11.42 13.56 -12.43
C VAL A 190 -12.74 12.98 -12.90
N GLU A 191 -12.81 11.66 -13.03
CA GLU A 191 -14.03 10.94 -13.43
C GLU A 191 -14.52 10.03 -12.30
N LYS A 192 -15.82 10.05 -12.01
CA LYS A 192 -16.41 9.07 -11.08
C LYS A 192 -16.49 7.72 -11.77
N LEU A 193 -15.90 6.69 -11.18
CA LEU A 193 -15.99 5.34 -11.68
C LEU A 193 -17.41 4.81 -11.43
N ASN A 194 -18.20 4.74 -12.50
CA ASN A 194 -19.51 4.12 -12.47
C ASN A 194 -19.30 2.61 -12.40
N GLY A 195 -19.45 2.04 -11.20
CA GLY A 195 -19.21 0.63 -10.88
C GLY A 195 -19.58 -0.34 -12.02
N ARG A 196 -18.57 -0.69 -12.80
CA ARG A 196 -18.50 -1.94 -13.54
C ARG A 196 -17.22 -2.60 -13.08
N PHE A 197 -17.36 -3.55 -12.17
CA PHE A 197 -16.35 -4.58 -12.00
C PHE A 197 -16.04 -5.13 -13.40
N LYS A 198 -14.86 -4.81 -13.95
CA LYS A 198 -14.34 -5.58 -15.08
C LYS A 198 -13.98 -6.96 -14.51
N LYS A 199 -14.93 -7.88 -14.62
CA LYS A 199 -14.65 -9.30 -14.78
C LYS A 199 -13.73 -9.45 -16.01
N ASP A 200 -12.70 -10.26 -15.83
CA ASP A 200 -11.99 -11.01 -16.87
C ASP A 200 -11.38 -10.16 -18.00
N ALA A 201 -10.12 -9.78 -17.82
CA ALA A 201 -9.24 -9.57 -18.96
C ALA A 201 -8.90 -10.97 -19.52
N GLU A 202 -9.58 -11.37 -20.59
CA GLU A 202 -9.12 -12.48 -21.41
C GLU A 202 -7.70 -12.21 -21.93
N PRO A 203 -6.86 -13.25 -22.06
CA PRO A 203 -5.50 -13.11 -22.56
C PRO A 203 -5.54 -12.69 -24.04
N VAL A 204 -4.74 -11.68 -24.37
CA VAL A 204 -4.44 -11.34 -25.77
C VAL A 204 -3.56 -12.45 -26.33
N GLU A 205 -3.98 -13.04 -27.45
CA GLU A 205 -3.21 -14.01 -28.26
C GLU A 205 -1.82 -13.50 -28.66
#